data_AF-A0A3D2K9W4-F1
#
_entry.id   AF-A0A3D2K9W4-F1
#
_cell.length_a   1.000
_cell.length_b   1.000
_cell.length_c   1.000
_cell.angle_alpha   90.00
_cell.angle_beta   90.00
_cell.angle_gamma   90.00
#
_symmetry.space_group_name_H-M   'P 1'
#
loop_
_entity.id
_entity.type
_entity.pdbx_description
1 polymer ?
#
loop_
_entity_poly.entity_id
_entity_poly.type
_entity_poly.pdbx_seq_one_letter_code
_entity_poly.pdbx_strand_id
1 'polypeptide(L)'
;MKKIVVAVDSFKGSMTSLEAGNAVKTGIHKIHSDWKVEVYPVADGGEGTVEALTYKKEIKERTCMVTGPLGERIESSYIWYEGENGRTAVIEMSAAAGLPLVPEEKRNPMHTTTYGVGELIRDAIWQGCRRFLIGIGGSATNDAGIGMLQALGYHFFDQNGKEVAYGAEGLSKIADIGFEDVLLELSSCRFQIACDVTNPLVGTNGCSVVYSPQKGADADMIDTMDTSMKRFADLVEHIAMCDMGPIHPNGTRNTPGAGAAGGLGYAFLMFLNAELRSGISIVLDEVGLEQAIVNVDLVVTGEGRLDAQTLMGKTPAGVAQLAKKYGKQVIAVAGCFGEGVEQCEQSDLFDACFAVDDILTEEEKKHAMEKEFAIANLQRLITQCLDEKKVAVLFPGIGYHTDKPLLYYSKKLAKEREYEIIEIKYGELPSGVKGNPDKMIEAFRKALHYATEQLTAVKFNTYNEVLFISKSVGTAVAAAYAKQYNINARQIYYTPVAESFDAIGQEGIVFHGTADPWAETAKIQEECEKRGLPLYLTENANHSMETGNVGKDLEIMKEIMEKAAAYMDKR
;
A
#
# COMPACT_ATOMS: atom_id res chain seq x y z
N MET A 1 -16.88 -11.56 -14.94
CA MET A 1 -15.69 -10.88 -15.46
C MET A 1 -15.31 -9.76 -14.51
N LYS A 2 -14.21 -9.91 -13.75
CA LYS A 2 -13.68 -8.83 -12.92
C LYS A 2 -12.72 -7.94 -13.72
N LYS A 3 -12.59 -6.68 -13.31
CA LYS A 3 -11.59 -5.72 -13.79
C LYS A 3 -10.59 -5.46 -12.67
N ILE A 4 -9.31 -5.66 -12.97
CA ILE A 4 -8.21 -5.54 -12.02
C ILE A 4 -7.21 -4.51 -12.55
N VAL A 5 -6.78 -3.60 -11.69
CA VAL A 5 -5.63 -2.74 -11.95
C VAL A 5 -4.46 -3.24 -11.14
N VAL A 6 -3.31 -3.36 -11.78
CA VAL A 6 -2.05 -3.77 -11.18
C VAL A 6 -1.07 -2.60 -11.28
N ALA A 7 -0.62 -2.09 -10.15
CA ALA A 7 0.33 -0.99 -10.05
C ALA A 7 1.36 -1.29 -8.95
N VAL A 8 2.41 -2.01 -9.34
CA VAL A 8 3.45 -2.57 -8.45
C VAL A 8 4.77 -1.86 -8.73
N ASP A 9 5.47 -1.42 -7.68
CA ASP A 9 6.79 -0.80 -7.80
C ASP A 9 7.83 -1.83 -8.28
N SER A 10 8.98 -1.34 -8.72
CA SER A 10 10.17 -2.13 -8.97
C SER A 10 10.60 -2.93 -7.74
N PHE A 11 11.15 -4.11 -7.99
CA PHE A 11 11.81 -4.91 -6.97
C PHE A 11 13.30 -4.63 -7.14
N LYS A 12 13.82 -3.66 -6.38
CA LYS A 12 15.17 -3.11 -6.53
C LYS A 12 16.23 -4.21 -6.68
N GLY A 13 17.02 -4.12 -7.74
CA GLY A 13 18.04 -5.11 -8.09
C GLY A 13 17.53 -6.41 -8.73
N SER A 14 16.24 -6.51 -9.07
CA SER A 14 15.62 -7.73 -9.62
C SER A 14 14.70 -7.46 -10.82
N MET A 15 13.60 -6.72 -10.64
CA MET A 15 12.55 -6.52 -11.65
C MET A 15 12.16 -5.04 -11.77
N THR A 16 11.86 -4.58 -12.98
CA THR A 16 11.22 -3.27 -13.18
C THR A 16 9.75 -3.30 -12.75
N SER A 17 9.14 -2.12 -12.60
CA SER A 17 7.71 -1.99 -12.25
C SER A 17 6.81 -2.70 -13.28
N LEU A 18 7.11 -2.57 -14.58
CA LEU A 18 6.37 -3.27 -15.63
C LEU A 18 6.56 -4.79 -15.57
N GLU A 19 7.76 -5.27 -15.28
CA GLU A 19 8.03 -6.71 -15.14
C GLU A 19 7.24 -7.30 -13.95
N ALA A 20 7.29 -6.63 -12.79
CA ALA A 20 6.53 -7.04 -11.61
C ALA A 20 5.02 -7.03 -11.87
N GLY A 21 4.49 -5.95 -12.46
CA GLY A 21 3.08 -5.85 -12.79
C GLY A 21 2.61 -6.90 -13.81
N ASN A 22 3.44 -7.22 -14.82
CA ASN A 22 3.15 -8.28 -15.78
C ASN A 22 3.26 -9.69 -15.18
N ALA A 23 4.15 -9.91 -14.21
CA ALA A 23 4.20 -11.15 -13.45
C ALA A 23 2.90 -11.36 -12.68
N VAL A 24 2.41 -10.34 -11.96
CA VAL A 24 1.11 -10.38 -11.28
C VAL A 24 -0.02 -10.68 -12.27
N LYS A 25 -0.11 -9.94 -13.38
CA LYS A 25 -1.11 -10.19 -14.43
C LYS A 25 -1.07 -11.63 -14.95
N THR A 26 0.12 -12.16 -15.19
CA THR A 26 0.29 -13.54 -15.66
C THR A 26 -0.20 -14.53 -14.63
N GLY A 27 0.11 -14.33 -13.34
CA GLY A 27 -0.40 -15.16 -12.25
C GLY A 27 -1.92 -15.16 -12.16
N ILE A 28 -2.56 -13.98 -12.24
CA ILE A 28 -4.04 -13.86 -12.26
C ILE A 28 -4.63 -14.67 -13.42
N HIS A 29 -4.07 -14.53 -14.62
CA HIS A 29 -4.60 -15.21 -15.81
C HIS A 29 -4.43 -16.73 -15.79
N LYS A 30 -3.57 -17.30 -14.91
CA LYS A 30 -3.46 -18.76 -14.74
C LYS A 30 -4.71 -19.38 -14.11
N ILE A 31 -5.40 -18.66 -13.25
CA ILE A 31 -6.62 -19.11 -12.56
C ILE A 31 -7.89 -18.44 -13.11
N HIS A 32 -7.78 -17.21 -13.62
CA HIS A 32 -8.90 -16.43 -14.11
C HIS A 32 -8.59 -15.81 -15.48
N SER A 33 -8.64 -16.65 -16.51
CA SER A 33 -8.33 -16.25 -17.89
C SER A 33 -9.32 -15.24 -18.51
N ASP A 34 -10.53 -15.11 -17.94
CA ASP A 34 -11.57 -14.18 -18.40
C ASP A 34 -11.47 -12.78 -17.78
N TRP A 35 -10.67 -12.60 -16.71
CA TRP A 35 -10.58 -11.31 -16.02
C TRP A 35 -9.80 -10.28 -16.85
N LYS A 36 -10.25 -9.02 -16.79
CA LYS A 36 -9.56 -7.91 -17.46
C LYS A 36 -8.51 -7.32 -16.54
N VAL A 37 -7.23 -7.57 -16.82
CA VAL A 37 -6.11 -7.06 -16.03
C VAL A 37 -5.32 -6.00 -16.80
N GLU A 38 -5.24 -4.80 -16.25
CA GLU A 38 -4.44 -3.68 -16.77
C GLU A 38 -3.27 -3.38 -15.83
N VAL A 39 -2.07 -3.24 -16.40
CA VAL A 39 -0.83 -2.97 -15.66
C VAL A 39 -0.44 -1.52 -15.89
N TYR A 40 -0.14 -0.80 -14.81
CA TYR A 40 0.36 0.57 -14.82
C TYR A 40 1.69 0.60 -14.06
N PRO A 41 2.79 1.08 -14.67
CA PRO A 41 4.02 1.25 -13.94
C PRO A 41 3.91 2.39 -12.94
N VAL A 42 4.53 2.22 -11.79
CA VAL A 42 4.54 3.19 -10.70
C VAL A 42 5.93 3.23 -10.07
N ALA A 43 6.27 4.39 -9.50
CA ALA A 43 7.53 4.64 -8.83
C ALA A 43 7.35 5.81 -7.86
N ASP A 44 8.24 5.94 -6.87
CA ASP A 44 8.16 6.93 -5.80
C ASP A 44 9.04 8.17 -6.02
N GLY A 45 9.74 8.29 -7.16
CA GLY A 45 10.71 9.37 -7.41
C GLY A 45 12.16 8.87 -7.50
N GLY A 46 12.42 7.60 -7.16
CA GLY A 46 13.71 6.93 -7.36
C GLY A 46 13.90 6.29 -8.74
N GLU A 47 14.66 5.19 -8.77
CA GLU A 47 14.90 4.38 -9.97
C GLU A 47 13.57 3.92 -10.62
N GLY A 48 13.49 3.98 -11.94
CA GLY A 48 12.28 3.62 -12.70
C GLY A 48 11.24 4.74 -12.82
N THR A 49 11.42 5.89 -12.17
CA THR A 49 10.49 7.03 -12.26
C THR A 49 10.35 7.56 -13.68
N VAL A 50 11.46 7.71 -14.41
CA VAL A 50 11.41 8.13 -15.83
C VAL A 50 10.62 7.13 -16.68
N GLU A 51 10.83 5.83 -16.49
CA GLU A 51 10.08 4.77 -17.21
C GLU A 51 8.58 4.87 -16.90
N ALA A 52 8.21 5.06 -15.64
CA ALA A 52 6.82 5.21 -15.22
C ALA A 52 6.18 6.48 -15.81
N LEU A 53 6.83 7.64 -15.70
CA LEU A 53 6.34 8.92 -16.21
C LEU A 53 6.14 8.94 -17.73
N THR A 54 6.90 8.10 -18.44
CA THR A 54 6.91 8.02 -19.90
C THR A 54 6.08 6.88 -20.46
N TYR A 55 5.39 6.14 -19.59
CA TYR A 55 4.59 5.00 -19.98
C TYR A 55 3.56 5.37 -21.06
N LYS A 56 3.57 4.62 -22.17
CA LYS A 56 2.72 4.83 -23.35
C LYS A 56 2.90 6.20 -24.04
N LYS A 57 3.99 6.90 -23.80
CA LYS A 57 4.31 8.18 -24.45
C LYS A 57 5.40 7.99 -25.48
N GLU A 58 5.31 8.71 -26.60
CA GLU A 58 6.41 8.80 -27.56
C GLU A 58 7.43 9.81 -27.04
N ILE A 59 8.51 9.30 -26.44
CA ILE A 59 9.57 10.12 -25.87
C ILE A 59 10.64 10.47 -26.89
N LYS A 60 11.24 11.63 -26.68
CA LYS A 60 12.47 12.07 -27.35
C LYS A 60 13.49 12.43 -26.29
N GLU A 61 14.69 11.92 -26.44
CA GLU A 61 15.82 12.29 -25.61
C GLU A 61 16.54 13.50 -26.22
N ARG A 62 17.04 14.37 -25.34
CA ARG A 62 17.88 15.50 -25.71
C ARG A 62 19.11 15.53 -24.83
N THR A 63 20.26 15.38 -25.48
CA THR A 63 21.58 15.52 -24.87
C THR A 63 22.13 16.92 -25.11
N CYS A 64 22.74 17.53 -24.09
CA CYS A 64 23.41 18.81 -24.21
C CYS A 64 24.60 18.90 -23.23
N MET A 65 25.57 19.75 -23.57
CA MET A 65 26.64 20.08 -22.64
C MET A 65 26.11 21.09 -21.63
N VAL A 66 26.31 20.84 -20.34
CA VAL A 66 25.91 21.72 -19.24
C VAL A 66 27.04 21.89 -18.23
N THR A 67 26.92 22.85 -17.33
CA THR A 67 27.84 23.07 -16.21
C THR A 67 27.55 22.08 -15.10
N GLY A 68 28.46 21.15 -14.86
CA GLY A 68 28.38 20.18 -13.78
C GLY A 68 28.55 20.84 -12.39
N PRO A 69 28.39 20.06 -11.31
CA PRO A 69 28.38 20.61 -9.96
C PRO A 69 29.71 21.27 -9.57
N LEU A 70 30.84 20.89 -10.17
CA LEU A 70 32.15 21.49 -9.91
C LEU A 70 32.49 22.68 -10.85
N GLY A 71 31.54 23.12 -11.68
CA GLY A 71 31.74 24.21 -12.64
C GLY A 71 32.34 23.78 -13.99
N GLU A 72 32.74 22.51 -14.14
CA GLU A 72 33.25 21.94 -15.39
C GLU A 72 32.10 21.62 -16.37
N ARG A 73 32.37 21.60 -17.68
CA ARG A 73 31.37 21.19 -18.67
C ARG A 73 31.24 19.68 -18.72
N ILE A 74 30.03 19.18 -18.57
CA ILE A 74 29.68 17.75 -18.66
C ILE A 74 28.58 17.54 -19.68
N GLU A 75 28.50 16.33 -20.22
CA GLU A 75 27.34 15.90 -21.00
C GLU A 75 26.21 15.50 -20.05
N SER A 76 25.00 15.96 -20.34
CA SER A 76 23.79 15.62 -19.59
C SER A 76 22.62 15.47 -20.55
N SER A 77 21.55 14.83 -20.12
CA SER A 77 20.35 14.66 -20.94
C SER A 77 19.07 14.84 -20.13
N TYR A 78 18.00 15.13 -20.86
CA TYR A 78 16.63 15.05 -20.39
C TYR A 78 15.76 14.48 -21.49
N ILE A 79 14.55 14.08 -21.14
CA ILE A 79 13.57 13.58 -22.09
C ILE A 79 12.39 14.53 -22.17
N TRP A 80 11.68 14.46 -23.29
CA TRP A 80 10.42 15.18 -23.44
C TRP A 80 9.44 14.38 -24.30
N TYR A 81 8.16 14.71 -24.16
CA TYR A 81 7.09 14.13 -24.95
C TYR A 81 6.01 15.18 -25.24
N GLU A 82 5.23 14.94 -26.28
CA GLU A 82 4.02 15.71 -26.57
C GLU A 82 2.87 15.18 -25.72
N GLY A 83 2.17 16.07 -25.00
CA GLY A 83 0.98 15.75 -24.23
C GLY A 83 -0.19 16.65 -24.60
N GLU A 84 -1.38 16.35 -24.05
CA GLU A 84 -2.60 17.14 -24.32
C GLU A 84 -2.46 18.61 -23.92
N ASN A 85 -1.64 18.89 -22.91
CA ASN A 85 -1.37 20.24 -22.39
C ASN A 85 -0.07 20.85 -22.95
N GLY A 86 0.41 20.34 -24.09
CA GLY A 86 1.65 20.76 -24.73
C GLY A 86 2.87 19.92 -24.34
N ARG A 87 4.04 20.37 -24.79
CA ARG A 87 5.29 19.65 -24.65
C ARG A 87 5.78 19.66 -23.20
N THR A 88 6.02 18.45 -22.67
CA THR A 88 6.45 18.23 -21.29
C THR A 88 7.88 17.73 -21.25
N ALA A 89 8.75 18.39 -20.49
CA ALA A 89 10.09 17.92 -20.17
C ALA A 89 10.10 17.15 -18.86
N VAL A 90 10.83 16.04 -18.81
CA VAL A 90 11.14 15.31 -17.58
C VAL A 90 12.64 15.39 -17.35
N ILE A 91 13.04 15.98 -16.22
CA ILE A 91 14.43 16.29 -15.89
C ILE A 91 14.76 15.66 -14.54
N GLU A 92 15.87 14.94 -14.45
CA GLU A 92 16.48 14.59 -13.17
C GLU A 92 17.61 15.58 -12.87
N MET A 93 17.51 16.36 -11.79
CA MET A 93 18.54 17.35 -11.47
C MET A 93 19.91 16.71 -11.24
N SER A 94 19.92 15.46 -10.78
CA SER A 94 21.12 14.68 -10.49
C SER A 94 21.99 14.48 -11.72
N ALA A 95 21.41 14.49 -12.92
CA ALA A 95 22.13 14.40 -14.19
C ALA A 95 23.02 15.63 -14.47
N ALA A 96 22.78 16.76 -13.80
CA ALA A 96 23.58 17.98 -13.94
C ALA A 96 24.24 18.44 -12.62
N ALA A 97 23.67 18.10 -11.47
CA ALA A 97 24.10 18.58 -10.15
C ALA A 97 24.07 17.47 -9.07
N GLY A 98 24.17 16.20 -9.48
CA GLY A 98 24.08 15.04 -8.58
C GLY A 98 25.38 14.70 -7.85
N LEU A 99 25.24 14.10 -6.67
CA LEU A 99 26.34 13.60 -5.84
C LEU A 99 27.24 12.57 -6.57
N PRO A 100 26.74 11.68 -7.44
CA PRO A 100 27.59 10.78 -8.22
C PRO A 100 28.55 11.46 -9.19
N LEU A 101 28.28 12.72 -9.57
CA LEU A 101 29.14 13.51 -10.46
C LEU A 101 30.32 14.14 -9.71
N VAL A 102 30.37 14.03 -8.38
CA VAL A 102 31.42 14.61 -7.53
C VAL A 102 32.20 13.50 -6.84
N PRO A 103 33.49 13.30 -7.21
CA PRO A 103 34.39 12.41 -6.48
C PRO A 103 34.40 12.73 -4.99
N GLU A 104 34.48 11.71 -4.14
CA GLU A 104 34.32 11.86 -2.69
C GLU A 104 35.29 12.87 -2.09
N GLU A 105 36.53 12.88 -2.56
CA GLU A 105 37.59 13.81 -2.15
C GLU A 105 37.38 15.26 -2.62
N LYS A 106 36.47 15.49 -3.56
CA LYS A 106 36.12 16.81 -4.09
C LYS A 106 34.77 17.32 -3.56
N ARG A 107 34.10 16.57 -2.69
CA ARG A 107 32.82 16.96 -2.11
C ARG A 107 32.98 18.14 -1.17
N ASN A 108 32.55 19.32 -1.64
CA ASN A 108 32.52 20.53 -0.84
C ASN A 108 31.34 21.41 -1.27
N PRO A 109 30.26 21.48 -0.48
CA PRO A 109 29.04 22.17 -0.87
C PRO A 109 29.18 23.71 -0.88
N MET A 110 30.28 24.24 -0.36
CA MET A 110 30.60 25.67 -0.48
C MET A 110 30.82 26.09 -1.94
N HIS A 111 31.21 25.16 -2.82
CA HIS A 111 31.59 25.45 -4.20
C HIS A 111 30.72 24.76 -5.24
N THR A 112 29.86 23.81 -4.86
CA THR A 112 29.05 23.07 -5.83
C THR A 112 27.84 23.88 -6.32
N THR A 113 27.54 23.79 -7.62
CA THR A 113 26.53 24.64 -8.28
C THR A 113 25.39 23.87 -8.91
N THR A 114 24.20 24.47 -8.91
CA THR A 114 23.02 24.00 -9.65
C THR A 114 22.90 24.58 -11.06
N TYR A 115 23.91 25.32 -11.54
CA TYR A 115 23.86 26.02 -12.84
C TYR A 115 23.44 25.14 -14.02
N GLY A 116 23.98 23.92 -14.13
CA GLY A 116 23.59 23.00 -15.19
C GLY A 116 22.12 22.60 -15.20
N VAL A 117 21.45 22.60 -14.04
CA VAL A 117 20.00 22.35 -13.95
C VAL A 117 19.22 23.46 -14.67
N GLY A 118 19.62 24.72 -14.47
CA GLY A 118 19.01 25.85 -15.16
C GLY A 118 19.31 25.84 -16.66
N GLU A 119 20.48 25.35 -17.07
CA GLU A 119 20.79 25.14 -18.50
C GLU A 119 19.90 24.08 -19.14
N LEU A 120 19.61 22.97 -18.45
CA LEU A 120 18.65 21.95 -18.93
C LEU A 120 17.24 22.53 -19.08
N ILE A 121 16.78 23.30 -18.09
CA ILE A 121 15.46 23.97 -18.14
C ILE A 121 15.41 24.95 -19.31
N ARG A 122 16.41 25.82 -19.46
CA ARG A 122 16.50 26.80 -20.55
C ARG A 122 16.49 26.11 -21.92
N ASP A 123 17.29 25.06 -22.06
CA ASP A 123 17.35 24.29 -23.30
C ASP A 123 15.99 23.65 -23.64
N ALA A 124 15.29 23.07 -22.66
CA ALA A 124 13.95 22.55 -22.81
C ALA A 124 12.92 23.63 -23.18
N ILE A 125 13.01 24.83 -22.60
CA ILE A 125 12.19 25.99 -22.98
C ILE A 125 12.38 26.33 -24.46
N TRP A 126 13.63 26.33 -24.95
CA TRP A 126 13.95 26.55 -26.37
C TRP A 126 13.49 25.41 -27.28
N GLN A 127 13.37 24.20 -26.73
CA GLN A 127 12.64 23.12 -27.39
C GLN A 127 11.12 23.29 -27.29
N GLY A 128 10.58 24.40 -26.80
CA GLY A 128 9.14 24.63 -26.73
C GLY A 128 8.44 23.89 -25.59
N CYS A 129 9.17 23.27 -24.67
CA CYS A 129 8.58 22.72 -23.45
C CYS A 129 8.02 23.86 -22.60
N ARG A 130 6.81 23.66 -22.07
CA ARG A 130 6.14 24.58 -21.13
C ARG A 130 5.68 23.90 -19.86
N ARG A 131 5.75 22.57 -19.81
CA ARG A 131 5.49 21.80 -18.61
C ARG A 131 6.76 21.04 -18.23
N PHE A 132 7.07 21.04 -16.94
CA PHE A 132 8.29 20.48 -16.40
C PHE A 132 7.95 19.57 -15.23
N LEU A 133 8.38 18.31 -15.34
CA LEU A 133 8.39 17.34 -14.25
C LEU A 133 9.85 17.17 -13.84
N ILE A 134 10.22 17.60 -12.63
CA ILE A 134 11.61 17.61 -12.21
C ILE A 134 11.80 16.80 -10.94
N GLY A 135 12.64 15.76 -11.03
CA GLY A 135 13.11 15.01 -9.87
C GLY A 135 14.30 15.72 -9.23
N ILE A 136 14.21 16.01 -7.92
CA ILE A 136 15.26 16.74 -7.19
C ILE A 136 16.04 15.91 -6.15
N GLY A 137 16.00 14.59 -6.29
CA GLY A 137 16.79 13.68 -5.44
C GLY A 137 18.29 13.68 -5.77
N GLY A 138 19.12 13.31 -4.78
CA GLY A 138 20.54 12.98 -5.02
C GLY A 138 21.50 14.15 -5.30
N SER A 139 21.16 15.37 -4.88
CA SER A 139 21.97 16.58 -5.11
C SER A 139 23.37 16.55 -4.48
N ALA A 140 24.37 17.13 -5.16
CA ALA A 140 25.69 17.47 -4.61
C ALA A 140 25.76 18.89 -3.99
N THR A 141 24.70 19.68 -4.12
CA THR A 141 24.71 21.13 -3.96
C THR A 141 24.05 21.59 -2.66
N ASN A 142 24.44 22.78 -2.17
CA ASN A 142 23.77 23.47 -1.07
C ASN A 142 23.77 24.99 -1.30
N ASP A 143 23.43 25.39 -2.53
CA ASP A 143 23.52 26.76 -3.04
C ASP A 143 22.18 27.50 -3.06
N ALA A 144 21.14 26.95 -2.42
CA ALA A 144 19.77 27.46 -2.47
C ALA A 144 19.17 27.60 -3.88
N GLY A 145 19.72 26.91 -4.88
CA GLY A 145 19.29 26.99 -6.27
C GLY A 145 19.74 28.25 -7.01
N ILE A 146 20.63 29.07 -6.44
CA ILE A 146 21.08 30.31 -7.10
C ILE A 146 21.76 30.03 -8.44
N GLY A 147 22.52 28.92 -8.56
CA GLY A 147 23.16 28.54 -9.82
C GLY A 147 22.13 28.30 -10.93
N MET A 148 21.08 27.54 -10.63
CA MET A 148 19.95 27.33 -11.56
C MET A 148 19.33 28.66 -11.98
N LEU A 149 19.07 29.56 -11.02
CA LEU A 149 18.46 30.86 -11.30
C LEU A 149 19.38 31.75 -12.15
N GLN A 150 20.70 31.72 -11.92
CA GLN A 150 21.69 32.42 -12.76
C GLN A 150 21.63 31.95 -14.22
N ALA A 151 21.55 30.64 -14.45
CA ALA A 151 21.43 30.09 -15.81
C ALA A 151 20.11 30.48 -16.51
N LEU A 152 19.09 30.84 -15.72
CA LEU A 152 17.77 31.30 -16.16
C LEU A 152 17.65 32.84 -16.28
N GLY A 153 18.75 33.57 -16.05
CA GLY A 153 18.82 35.02 -16.26
C GLY A 153 18.62 35.89 -15.01
N TYR A 154 18.58 35.29 -13.81
CA TYR A 154 18.63 36.06 -12.56
C TYR A 154 20.07 36.47 -12.25
N HIS A 155 20.26 37.68 -11.75
CA HIS A 155 21.56 38.14 -11.28
C HIS A 155 21.56 38.25 -9.75
N PHE A 156 22.67 37.87 -9.12
CA PHE A 156 22.83 37.97 -7.68
C PHE A 156 24.10 38.75 -7.39
N PHE A 157 23.97 39.89 -6.71
CA PHE A 157 25.06 40.83 -6.50
C PHE A 157 25.52 40.85 -5.05
N ASP A 158 26.83 41.05 -4.85
CA ASP A 158 27.41 41.35 -3.56
C ASP A 158 27.19 42.83 -3.16
N GLN A 159 27.64 43.19 -1.97
CA GLN A 159 27.57 44.56 -1.45
C GLN A 159 28.29 45.63 -2.31
N ASN A 160 29.15 45.21 -3.24
CA ASN A 160 29.87 46.10 -4.16
C ASN A 160 29.22 46.15 -5.55
N GLY A 161 28.07 45.49 -5.75
CA GLY A 161 27.40 45.38 -7.04
C GLY A 161 28.08 44.42 -8.02
N LYS A 162 28.90 43.47 -7.55
CA LYS A 162 29.52 42.44 -8.39
C LYS A 162 28.75 41.14 -8.31
N GLU A 163 28.66 40.40 -9.41
CA GLU A 163 28.05 39.07 -9.38
C GLU A 163 28.77 38.14 -8.40
N VAL A 164 27.97 37.38 -7.65
CA VAL A 164 28.48 36.37 -6.73
C VAL A 164 28.97 35.14 -7.48
N ALA A 165 29.97 34.47 -6.91
CA ALA A 165 30.44 33.18 -7.39
C ALA A 165 29.39 32.07 -7.21
N TYR A 166 29.70 30.88 -7.68
CA TYR A 166 28.88 29.69 -7.46
C TYR A 166 28.91 29.18 -6.01
N GLY A 167 27.95 28.31 -5.70
CA GLY A 167 27.91 27.56 -4.46
C GLY A 167 27.50 28.39 -3.24
N ALA A 168 27.57 27.75 -2.07
CA ALA A 168 27.19 28.42 -0.82
C ALA A 168 28.14 29.58 -0.45
N GLU A 169 29.37 29.60 -0.99
CA GLU A 169 30.27 30.74 -0.86
C GLU A 169 29.67 32.00 -1.51
N GLY A 170 29.16 31.88 -2.74
CA GLY A 170 28.45 32.96 -3.41
C GLY A 170 27.20 33.40 -2.65
N LEU A 171 26.39 32.42 -2.25
CA LEU A 171 25.17 32.62 -1.46
C LEU A 171 25.41 33.50 -0.23
N SER A 172 26.52 33.29 0.49
CA SER A 172 26.86 34.04 1.71
C SER A 172 27.09 35.55 1.50
N LYS A 173 27.40 35.94 0.26
CA LYS A 173 27.76 37.31 -0.13
C LYS A 173 26.61 38.09 -0.77
N ILE A 174 25.48 37.44 -1.07
CA ILE A 174 24.35 38.07 -1.74
C ILE A 174 23.81 39.23 -0.91
N ALA A 175 23.65 40.38 -1.57
CA ALA A 175 23.08 41.60 -1.04
C ALA A 175 21.90 42.12 -1.88
N ASP A 176 21.86 41.81 -3.18
CA ASP A 176 20.81 42.27 -4.11
C ASP A 176 20.54 41.27 -5.25
N ILE A 177 19.39 41.40 -5.91
CA ILE A 177 18.92 40.52 -7.00
C ILE A 177 18.49 41.36 -8.22
N GLY A 178 19.07 41.04 -9.38
CA GLY A 178 18.69 41.59 -10.69
C GLY A 178 17.78 40.64 -11.48
N PHE A 179 16.95 41.23 -12.34
CA PHE A 179 15.87 40.55 -13.09
C PHE A 179 15.85 40.86 -14.59
N GLU A 180 16.79 41.69 -15.05
CA GLU A 180 16.82 42.28 -16.39
C GLU A 180 16.88 41.24 -17.52
N ASP A 181 17.59 40.13 -17.29
CA ASP A 181 17.80 39.08 -18.29
C ASP A 181 16.97 37.82 -18.03
N VAL A 182 16.03 37.87 -17.07
CA VAL A 182 15.17 36.72 -16.72
C VAL A 182 14.38 36.30 -17.96
N LEU A 183 14.46 35.00 -18.28
CA LEU A 183 13.78 34.43 -19.45
C LEU A 183 12.27 34.67 -19.39
N LEU A 184 11.74 35.43 -20.34
CA LEU A 184 10.32 35.81 -20.40
C LEU A 184 9.39 34.59 -20.46
N GLU A 185 9.84 33.50 -21.10
CA GLU A 185 9.09 32.27 -21.27
C GLU A 185 8.80 31.55 -19.95
N LEU A 186 9.56 31.82 -18.87
CA LEU A 186 9.34 31.20 -17.55
C LEU A 186 7.93 31.47 -17.03
N SER A 187 7.37 32.65 -17.31
CA SER A 187 6.00 33.02 -16.95
C SER A 187 4.92 32.11 -17.56
N SER A 188 5.24 31.44 -18.67
CA SER A 188 4.36 30.50 -19.36
C SER A 188 4.63 29.04 -18.99
N CYS A 189 5.62 28.79 -18.12
CA CYS A 189 6.01 27.45 -17.71
C CYS A 189 5.27 27.00 -16.46
N ARG A 190 5.01 25.69 -16.36
CA ARG A 190 4.47 25.02 -15.17
C ARG A 190 5.46 23.99 -14.67
N PHE A 191 5.82 24.09 -13.41
CA PHE A 191 6.82 23.23 -12.78
C PHE A 191 6.16 22.37 -11.70
N GLN A 192 6.27 21.05 -11.86
CA GLN A 192 5.91 20.06 -10.83
C GLN A 192 7.18 19.34 -10.41
N ILE A 193 7.48 19.42 -9.12
CA ILE A 193 8.75 18.98 -8.57
C ILE A 193 8.48 17.77 -7.68
N ALA A 194 9.10 16.63 -8.01
CA ALA A 194 9.03 15.43 -7.18
C ALA A 194 9.91 15.62 -5.93
N CYS A 195 9.26 15.69 -4.77
CA CYS A 195 9.87 15.99 -3.48
C CYS A 195 9.26 15.13 -2.38
N ASP A 196 10.02 14.14 -1.90
CA ASP A 196 9.56 13.18 -0.88
C ASP A 196 10.08 13.51 0.53
N VAL A 197 10.74 14.65 0.69
CA VAL A 197 11.21 15.15 1.99
C VAL A 197 10.42 16.37 2.41
N THR A 198 10.24 16.55 3.72
CA THR A 198 9.45 17.66 4.29
C THR A 198 10.31 18.73 4.93
N ASN A 199 11.63 18.61 4.85
CA ASN A 199 12.57 19.53 5.49
C ASN A 199 12.38 20.98 4.99
N PRO A 200 12.31 21.98 5.89
CA PRO A 200 12.30 23.38 5.52
C PRO A 200 13.67 23.80 4.97
N LEU A 201 13.78 25.03 4.48
CA LEU A 201 15.05 25.56 3.97
C LEU A 201 16.11 25.66 5.08
N VAL A 202 15.75 26.21 6.24
CA VAL A 202 16.66 26.62 7.31
C VAL A 202 16.30 26.04 8.68
N GLY A 203 17.24 26.12 9.63
CA GLY A 203 17.05 25.77 11.03
C GLY A 203 17.49 24.35 11.35
N THR A 204 17.10 23.83 12.53
CA THR A 204 17.58 22.52 13.03
C THR A 204 17.22 21.34 12.13
N ASN A 205 16.11 21.47 11.39
CA ASN A 205 15.68 20.50 10.38
C ASN A 205 15.92 20.99 8.94
N GLY A 206 16.65 22.10 8.78
CA GLY A 206 16.98 22.73 7.51
C GLY A 206 17.94 21.90 6.67
N CYS A 207 18.04 22.24 5.39
CA CYS A 207 18.79 21.42 4.45
C CYS A 207 20.30 21.41 4.67
N SER A 208 20.86 22.54 5.12
CA SER A 208 22.28 22.63 5.49
C SER A 208 22.61 21.65 6.61
N VAL A 209 21.80 21.62 7.68
CA VAL A 209 22.02 20.76 8.85
C VAL A 209 21.83 19.28 8.53
N VAL A 210 20.74 18.94 7.82
CA VAL A 210 20.33 17.55 7.65
C VAL A 210 21.10 16.85 6.52
N TYR A 211 21.34 17.54 5.40
CA TYR A 211 21.80 16.90 4.16
C TYR A 211 23.20 17.29 3.70
N SER A 212 23.83 18.31 4.30
CA SER A 212 25.20 18.68 3.90
C SER A 212 26.32 17.79 4.45
N PRO A 213 26.19 17.07 5.58
CA PRO A 213 27.25 16.16 6.04
C PRO A 213 27.63 15.10 4.99
N GLN A 214 26.64 14.46 4.35
CA GLN A 214 26.86 13.51 3.26
C GLN A 214 27.45 14.15 1.97
N LYS A 215 27.40 15.48 1.87
CA LYS A 215 27.97 16.27 0.77
C LYS A 215 29.37 16.82 1.09
N GLY A 216 29.96 16.43 2.23
CA GLY A 216 31.31 16.81 2.64
C GLY A 216 31.40 18.08 3.50
N ALA A 217 30.29 18.59 4.05
CA ALA A 217 30.33 19.74 4.96
C ALA A 217 30.77 19.34 6.38
N ASP A 218 31.64 20.14 6.98
CA ASP A 218 31.91 20.13 8.41
C ASP A 218 30.93 21.04 9.19
N ALA A 219 31.08 21.11 10.51
CA ALA A 219 30.19 21.88 11.38
C ALA A 219 30.21 23.39 11.10
N ASP A 220 31.38 23.96 10.80
CA ASP A 220 31.54 25.39 10.55
C ASP A 220 30.92 25.78 9.19
N MET A 221 31.08 24.92 8.18
CA MET A 221 30.38 25.04 6.90
C MET A 221 28.87 25.00 7.09
N ILE A 222 28.36 24.06 7.89
CA ILE A 222 26.91 23.92 8.13
C ILE A 222 26.32 25.21 8.75
N ASP A 223 26.97 25.76 9.78
CA ASP A 223 26.52 27.00 10.44
C ASP A 223 26.55 28.20 9.48
N THR A 224 27.62 28.31 8.70
CA THR A 224 27.79 29.34 7.68
C THR A 224 26.69 29.25 6.61
N MET A 225 26.41 28.04 6.11
CA MET A 225 25.40 27.81 5.08
C MET A 225 23.99 28.07 5.58
N ASP A 226 23.62 27.59 6.78
CA ASP A 226 22.28 27.84 7.35
C ASP A 226 22.03 29.33 7.59
N THR A 227 23.04 30.04 8.13
CA THR A 227 22.99 31.50 8.31
C THR A 227 22.84 32.23 6.97
N SER A 228 23.58 31.80 5.95
CA SER A 228 23.54 32.40 4.61
C SER A 228 22.20 32.15 3.92
N MET A 229 21.66 30.94 4.01
CA MET A 229 20.32 30.60 3.51
C MET A 229 19.23 31.42 4.19
N LYS A 230 19.34 31.64 5.50
CA LYS A 230 18.38 32.47 6.24
C LYS A 230 18.38 33.91 5.72
N ARG A 231 19.56 34.50 5.56
CA ARG A 231 19.72 35.86 5.00
C ARG A 231 19.20 35.96 3.56
N PHE A 232 19.50 34.97 2.74
CA PHE A 232 18.99 34.90 1.37
C PHE A 232 17.46 34.83 1.35
N ALA A 233 16.86 33.98 2.18
CA ALA A 233 15.41 33.88 2.27
C ALA A 233 14.76 35.16 2.83
N ASP A 234 15.41 35.87 3.75
CA ASP A 234 14.96 37.19 4.23
C ASP A 234 14.89 38.20 3.09
N LEU A 235 15.92 38.24 2.24
CA LEU A 235 15.95 39.13 1.07
C LEU A 235 14.86 38.77 0.04
N VAL A 236 14.78 37.50 -0.35
CA VAL A 236 13.82 37.03 -1.38
C VAL A 236 12.38 37.23 -0.93
N GLU A 237 12.04 36.85 0.30
CA GLU A 237 10.69 37.03 0.84
C GLU A 237 10.34 38.52 1.00
N HIS A 238 11.31 39.37 1.38
CA HIS A 238 11.08 40.82 1.42
C HIS A 238 10.78 41.39 0.03
N ILE A 239 11.56 41.02 -0.99
CA ILE A 239 11.34 41.44 -2.38
C ILE A 239 9.95 41.02 -2.86
N ALA A 240 9.55 39.77 -2.61
CA ALA A 240 8.23 39.25 -2.95
C ALA A 240 7.10 40.02 -2.24
N MET A 241 7.27 40.32 -0.94
CA MET A 241 6.29 41.09 -0.17
C MET A 241 6.11 42.53 -0.68
N CYS A 242 7.17 43.11 -1.24
CA CYS A 242 7.15 44.46 -1.80
C CYS A 242 6.69 44.51 -3.27
N ASP A 243 6.38 43.37 -3.89
CA ASP A 243 6.05 43.25 -5.32
C ASP A 243 7.15 43.84 -6.24
N MET A 244 8.40 43.65 -5.83
CA MET A 244 9.59 44.23 -6.49
C MET A 244 10.22 43.21 -7.45
N GLY A 245 9.60 42.97 -8.60
CA GLY A 245 10.13 42.09 -9.64
C GLY A 245 9.30 40.82 -9.85
N PRO A 246 9.76 39.88 -10.71
CA PRO A 246 8.98 38.73 -11.16
C PRO A 246 8.97 37.55 -10.16
N ILE A 247 8.94 37.82 -8.85
CA ILE A 247 8.90 36.79 -7.81
C ILE A 247 7.46 36.63 -7.31
N HIS A 248 6.78 35.59 -7.78
CA HIS A 248 5.42 35.25 -7.39
C HIS A 248 5.42 33.90 -6.65
N PRO A 249 5.59 33.91 -5.33
CA PRO A 249 5.88 32.70 -4.59
C PRO A 249 4.64 31.82 -4.37
N ASN A 250 4.83 30.50 -4.50
CA ASN A 250 3.87 29.48 -4.08
C ASN A 250 4.23 28.84 -2.72
N GLY A 251 5.08 29.51 -1.94
CA GLY A 251 5.62 28.99 -0.70
C GLY A 251 6.46 29.99 0.08
N THR A 252 7.14 29.48 1.10
CA THR A 252 8.08 30.22 1.95
C THR A 252 9.23 29.30 2.32
N ARG A 253 10.24 29.82 3.02
CA ARG A 253 11.34 29.01 3.58
C ARG A 253 10.88 27.88 4.52
N ASN A 254 9.66 27.99 5.07
CA ASN A 254 9.09 27.02 6.00
C ASN A 254 8.16 26.01 5.31
N THR A 255 7.90 26.17 4.01
CA THR A 255 7.10 25.20 3.25
C THR A 255 7.77 23.83 3.32
N PRO A 256 7.02 22.75 3.63
CA PRO A 256 7.58 21.40 3.60
C PRO A 256 8.23 21.09 2.25
N GLY A 257 9.48 20.65 2.27
CA GLY A 257 10.26 20.36 1.07
C GLY A 257 11.02 21.56 0.49
N ALA A 258 10.89 22.77 1.05
CA ALA A 258 11.68 23.93 0.63
C ALA A 258 13.21 23.68 0.74
N GLY A 259 13.64 22.83 1.68
CA GLY A 259 15.04 22.44 1.83
C GLY A 259 15.50 21.35 0.85
N ALA A 260 14.62 20.75 0.06
CA ALA A 260 14.99 19.67 -0.84
C ALA A 260 16.10 20.11 -1.81
N ALA A 261 17.04 19.19 -2.08
CA ALA A 261 18.20 19.44 -2.93
C ALA A 261 19.08 20.65 -2.52
N GLY A 262 19.23 20.92 -1.22
CA GLY A 262 20.06 22.03 -0.74
C GLY A 262 19.44 23.40 -1.02
N GLY A 263 18.11 23.48 -0.92
CA GLY A 263 17.33 24.69 -1.13
C GLY A 263 16.84 24.92 -2.57
N LEU A 264 17.05 23.95 -3.47
CA LEU A 264 16.48 24.01 -4.81
C LEU A 264 14.94 23.98 -4.78
N GLY A 265 14.34 23.26 -3.83
CA GLY A 265 12.89 23.29 -3.59
C GLY A 265 12.37 24.71 -3.30
N TYR A 266 13.12 25.48 -2.49
CA TYR A 266 12.82 26.89 -2.21
C TYR A 266 12.93 27.76 -3.48
N ALA A 267 13.98 27.58 -4.29
CA ALA A 267 14.12 28.31 -5.55
C ALA A 267 12.94 28.07 -6.49
N PHE A 268 12.51 26.80 -6.63
CA PHE A 268 11.34 26.45 -7.42
C PHE A 268 10.05 27.09 -6.90
N LEU A 269 9.82 27.07 -5.58
CA LEU A 269 8.65 27.68 -4.95
C LEU A 269 8.60 29.20 -5.11
N MET A 270 9.73 29.89 -4.91
CA MET A 270 9.78 31.34 -4.84
C MET A 270 9.85 31.99 -6.23
N PHE A 271 10.72 31.47 -7.11
CA PHE A 271 11.04 32.12 -8.37
C PHE A 271 10.31 31.54 -9.57
N LEU A 272 9.93 30.27 -9.51
CA LEU A 272 9.34 29.56 -10.65
C LEU A 272 7.86 29.17 -10.43
N ASN A 273 7.26 29.65 -9.33
CA ASN A 273 5.87 29.37 -8.96
C ASN A 273 5.52 27.87 -9.05
N ALA A 274 6.47 27.03 -8.65
CA ALA A 274 6.36 25.58 -8.80
C ALA A 274 5.46 24.96 -7.73
N GLU A 275 5.04 23.73 -7.99
CA GLU A 275 4.36 22.88 -7.02
C GLU A 275 5.29 21.75 -6.58
N LEU A 276 5.56 21.65 -5.28
CA LEU A 276 6.24 20.48 -4.70
C LEU A 276 5.18 19.40 -4.41
N ARG A 277 5.36 18.22 -4.98
CA ARG A 277 4.47 17.06 -4.79
C ARG A 277 5.29 15.81 -4.53
N SER A 278 4.71 14.81 -3.87
CA SER A 278 5.39 13.51 -3.75
C SER A 278 5.60 12.90 -5.14
N GLY A 279 6.73 12.21 -5.32
CA GLY A 279 7.10 11.60 -6.59
C GLY A 279 6.03 10.63 -7.06
N ILE A 280 5.54 9.78 -6.15
CA ILE A 280 4.44 8.87 -6.43
C ILE A 280 3.20 9.60 -6.93
N SER A 281 2.78 10.71 -6.31
CA SER A 281 1.57 11.42 -6.73
C SER A 281 1.67 11.97 -8.16
N ILE A 282 2.84 12.47 -8.55
CA ILE A 282 3.09 12.90 -9.93
C ILE A 282 2.99 11.70 -10.88
N VAL A 283 3.61 10.57 -10.53
CA VAL A 283 3.55 9.36 -11.35
C VAL A 283 2.12 8.87 -11.52
N LEU A 284 1.32 8.79 -10.45
CA LEU A 284 -0.07 8.32 -10.50
C LEU A 284 -0.94 9.16 -11.45
N ASP A 285 -0.76 10.48 -11.44
CA ASP A 285 -1.45 11.38 -12.36
C ASP A 285 -0.99 11.17 -13.80
N GLU A 286 0.33 11.06 -14.00
CA GLU A 286 0.94 10.98 -15.33
C GLU A 286 0.66 9.68 -16.08
N VAL A 287 0.43 8.58 -15.35
CA VAL A 287 0.02 7.30 -15.94
C VAL A 287 -1.50 7.15 -16.05
N GLY A 288 -2.27 8.12 -15.52
CA GLY A 288 -3.73 8.10 -15.53
C GLY A 288 -4.32 7.00 -14.62
N LEU A 289 -3.64 6.69 -13.50
CA LEU A 289 -4.06 5.58 -12.63
C LEU A 289 -5.42 5.84 -12.00
N GLU A 290 -5.70 7.09 -11.63
CA GLU A 290 -6.96 7.47 -10.99
C GLU A 290 -8.15 7.10 -11.86
N GLN A 291 -8.12 7.46 -13.15
CA GLN A 291 -9.19 7.14 -14.10
C GLN A 291 -9.34 5.62 -14.29
N ALA A 292 -8.23 4.88 -14.27
CA ALA A 292 -8.25 3.43 -14.37
C ALA A 292 -8.92 2.78 -13.15
N ILE A 293 -8.70 3.30 -11.95
CA ILE A 293 -9.18 2.74 -10.67
C ILE A 293 -10.70 2.90 -10.47
N VAL A 294 -11.33 3.97 -10.98
CA VAL A 294 -12.75 4.26 -10.68
C VAL A 294 -13.69 3.06 -10.91
N ASN A 295 -13.45 2.28 -11.96
CA ASN A 295 -14.33 1.20 -12.40
C ASN A 295 -13.74 -0.21 -12.26
N VAL A 296 -12.83 -0.42 -11.31
CA VAL A 296 -12.26 -1.75 -11.00
C VAL A 296 -12.95 -2.42 -9.83
N ASP A 297 -12.78 -3.74 -9.74
CA ASP A 297 -13.21 -4.57 -8.63
C ASP A 297 -12.10 -4.73 -7.57
N LEU A 298 -10.83 -4.70 -8.01
CA LEU A 298 -9.65 -4.90 -7.16
C LEU A 298 -8.45 -4.14 -7.72
N VAL A 299 -7.62 -3.61 -6.82
CA VAL A 299 -6.30 -3.07 -7.10
C VAL A 299 -5.24 -3.98 -6.47
N VAL A 300 -4.20 -4.32 -7.23
CA VAL A 300 -3.02 -5.01 -6.72
C VAL A 300 -1.84 -4.05 -6.79
N THR A 301 -1.18 -3.83 -5.65
CA THR A 301 0.02 -3.02 -5.54
C THR A 301 1.11 -3.78 -4.80
N GLY A 302 2.31 -3.24 -4.71
CA GLY A 302 3.42 -3.96 -4.11
C GLY A 302 4.76 -3.29 -4.30
N GLU A 303 5.76 -3.78 -3.58
CA GLU A 303 7.17 -3.40 -3.72
C GLU A 303 8.07 -4.57 -3.32
N GLY A 304 9.37 -4.47 -3.56
CA GLY A 304 10.31 -5.55 -3.24
C GLY A 304 10.32 -5.94 -1.75
N ARG A 305 10.15 -4.97 -0.85
CA ARG A 305 10.12 -5.20 0.60
C ARG A 305 9.03 -4.33 1.25
N LEU A 306 8.03 -4.96 1.85
CA LEU A 306 6.95 -4.26 2.55
C LEU A 306 7.30 -4.14 4.04
N ASP A 307 7.51 -2.90 4.50
CA ASP A 307 7.89 -2.59 5.89
C ASP A 307 7.16 -1.35 6.42
N ALA A 308 7.42 -0.92 7.66
CA ALA A 308 6.79 0.26 8.25
C ALA A 308 7.00 1.56 7.44
N GLN A 309 8.06 1.64 6.63
CA GLN A 309 8.33 2.82 5.80
C GLN A 309 7.42 2.87 4.57
N THR A 310 6.80 1.76 4.17
CA THR A 310 5.80 1.72 3.10
C THR A 310 4.73 2.78 3.32
N LEU A 311 4.22 2.87 4.56
CA LEU A 311 3.17 3.80 4.95
C LEU A 311 3.64 5.27 4.99
N MET A 312 4.94 5.51 4.96
CA MET A 312 5.55 6.86 5.01
C MET A 312 5.60 7.53 3.63
N GLY A 313 4.72 7.14 2.69
CA GLY A 313 4.56 7.81 1.40
C GLY A 313 5.23 7.09 0.21
N LYS A 314 5.59 5.81 0.35
CA LYS A 314 6.09 5.00 -0.77
C LYS A 314 4.99 4.58 -1.75
N THR A 315 5.40 4.00 -2.87
CA THR A 315 4.55 3.55 -3.97
C THR A 315 3.31 2.76 -3.53
N PRO A 316 3.40 1.69 -2.70
CA PRO A 316 2.22 0.90 -2.36
C PRO A 316 1.18 1.69 -1.59
N ALA A 317 1.61 2.52 -0.64
CA ALA A 317 0.71 3.37 0.13
C ALA A 317 0.04 4.43 -0.75
N GLY A 318 0.76 5.06 -1.69
CA GLY A 318 0.18 6.02 -2.62
C GLY A 318 -0.90 5.41 -3.52
N VAL A 319 -0.64 4.23 -4.08
CA VAL A 319 -1.64 3.48 -4.88
C VAL A 319 -2.84 3.09 -4.03
N ALA A 320 -2.60 2.58 -2.82
CA ALA A 320 -3.65 2.17 -1.90
C ALA A 320 -4.55 3.33 -1.47
N GLN A 321 -3.97 4.48 -1.10
CA GLN A 321 -4.71 5.70 -0.76
C GLN A 321 -5.62 6.14 -1.91
N LEU A 322 -5.10 6.13 -3.15
CA LEU A 322 -5.88 6.45 -4.33
C LEU A 322 -7.03 5.46 -4.53
N ALA A 323 -6.79 4.15 -4.37
CA ALA A 323 -7.82 3.12 -4.49
C ALA A 323 -8.91 3.26 -3.42
N LYS A 324 -8.53 3.50 -2.16
CA LYS A 324 -9.43 3.65 -1.02
C LYS A 324 -10.29 4.91 -1.12
N LYS A 325 -9.80 6.00 -1.74
CA LYS A 325 -10.63 7.18 -2.10
C LYS A 325 -11.88 6.80 -2.91
N TYR A 326 -11.83 5.72 -3.68
CA TYR A 326 -12.94 5.18 -4.48
C TYR A 326 -13.58 3.91 -3.88
N GLY A 327 -13.28 3.59 -2.62
CA GLY A 327 -13.82 2.41 -1.93
C GLY A 327 -13.40 1.08 -2.54
N LYS A 328 -12.23 1.04 -3.22
CA LYS A 328 -11.74 -0.18 -3.89
C LYS A 328 -10.95 -1.06 -2.93
N GLN A 329 -11.07 -2.37 -3.14
CA GLN A 329 -10.23 -3.34 -2.46
C GLN A 329 -8.79 -3.26 -2.98
N VAL A 330 -7.83 -3.45 -2.08
CA VAL A 330 -6.39 -3.34 -2.33
C VAL A 330 -5.69 -4.54 -1.72
N ILE A 331 -4.96 -5.29 -2.56
CA ILE A 331 -4.04 -6.33 -2.11
C ILE A 331 -2.60 -5.82 -2.32
N ALA A 332 -1.79 -5.88 -1.27
CA ALA A 332 -0.35 -5.65 -1.35
C ALA A 332 0.39 -6.99 -1.54
N VAL A 333 1.26 -7.06 -2.54
CA VAL A 333 2.20 -8.18 -2.75
C VAL A 333 3.64 -7.70 -2.60
N ALA A 334 4.47 -8.48 -1.94
CA ALA A 334 5.84 -8.10 -1.65
C ALA A 334 6.84 -9.21 -2.00
N GLY A 335 8.08 -8.83 -2.28
CA GLY A 335 9.18 -9.79 -2.38
C GLY A 335 9.48 -10.44 -1.03
N CYS A 336 9.49 -9.65 0.04
CA CYS A 336 9.60 -10.10 1.43
C CYS A 336 8.91 -9.11 2.37
N PHE A 337 8.66 -9.54 3.61
CA PHE A 337 8.28 -8.62 4.68
C PHE A 337 9.52 -8.05 5.40
N GLY A 338 9.43 -6.79 5.79
CA GLY A 338 10.42 -6.11 6.60
C GLY A 338 9.93 -5.83 8.01
N GLU A 339 10.73 -5.06 8.74
CA GLU A 339 10.43 -4.71 10.13
C GLU A 339 9.18 -3.82 10.21
N GLY A 340 8.27 -4.17 11.12
CA GLY A 340 7.04 -3.41 11.35
C GLY A 340 5.98 -3.56 10.26
N VAL A 341 6.02 -4.64 9.47
CA VAL A 341 4.99 -4.95 8.47
C VAL A 341 3.59 -5.06 9.08
N GLU A 342 3.47 -5.39 10.36
CA GLU A 342 2.21 -5.47 11.09
C GLU A 342 1.45 -4.14 11.03
N GLN A 343 2.16 -3.01 10.91
CA GLN A 343 1.54 -1.70 10.72
C GLN A 343 0.83 -1.60 9.35
N CYS A 344 1.40 -2.20 8.30
CA CYS A 344 0.76 -2.26 6.99
C CYS A 344 -0.47 -3.16 7.04
N GLU A 345 -0.36 -4.34 7.66
CA GLU A 345 -1.48 -5.30 7.80
C GLU A 345 -2.64 -4.76 8.63
N GLN A 346 -2.35 -3.94 9.64
CA GLN A 346 -3.35 -3.30 10.50
C GLN A 346 -3.84 -1.96 9.96
N SER A 347 -3.31 -1.49 8.83
CA SER A 347 -3.74 -0.24 8.22
C SER A 347 -5.03 -0.42 7.42
N ASP A 348 -5.85 0.63 7.34
CA ASP A 348 -7.03 0.63 6.46
C ASP A 348 -6.67 0.75 4.96
N LEU A 349 -5.38 0.84 4.62
CA LEU A 349 -4.92 0.99 3.22
C LEU A 349 -4.94 -0.31 2.45
N PHE A 350 -4.62 -1.44 3.10
CA PHE A 350 -4.53 -2.74 2.45
C PHE A 350 -5.58 -3.69 3.04
N ASP A 351 -6.37 -4.34 2.20
CA ASP A 351 -7.31 -5.38 2.64
C ASP A 351 -6.60 -6.71 2.93
N ALA A 352 -5.45 -6.93 2.29
CA ALA A 352 -4.55 -8.04 2.59
C ALA A 352 -3.12 -7.73 2.12
N CYS A 353 -2.13 -8.25 2.85
CA CYS A 353 -0.71 -8.18 2.51
C CYS A 353 -0.16 -9.59 2.36
N PHE A 354 0.63 -9.83 1.33
CA PHE A 354 1.28 -11.11 1.08
C PHE A 354 2.73 -10.92 0.64
N ALA A 355 3.62 -11.82 1.04
CA ALA A 355 5.00 -11.86 0.59
C ALA A 355 5.38 -13.25 0.07
N VAL A 356 6.43 -13.31 -0.75
CA VAL A 356 7.06 -14.59 -1.08
C VAL A 356 7.67 -15.15 0.21
N ASP A 357 7.36 -16.42 0.55
CA ASP A 357 7.72 -17.08 1.82
C ASP A 357 9.18 -16.82 2.28
N ASP A 358 9.35 -16.36 3.52
CA ASP A 358 10.59 -15.74 4.04
C ASP A 358 11.62 -16.72 4.66
N ILE A 359 11.44 -18.03 4.55
CA ILE A 359 12.42 -19.00 5.07
C ILE A 359 13.43 -19.36 3.98
N LEU A 360 14.38 -18.45 3.73
CA LEU A 360 15.46 -18.63 2.76
C LEU A 360 16.82 -18.36 3.40
N THR A 361 17.79 -19.24 3.15
CA THR A 361 19.21 -18.98 3.39
C THR A 361 19.71 -17.81 2.53
N GLU A 362 20.87 -17.23 2.85
CA GLU A 362 21.41 -16.10 2.07
C GLU A 362 21.69 -16.47 0.60
N GLU A 363 22.07 -17.72 0.31
CA GLU A 363 22.25 -18.20 -1.07
C GLU A 363 20.90 -18.33 -1.79
N GLU A 364 19.87 -18.82 -1.11
CA GLU A 364 18.51 -18.93 -1.66
C GLU A 364 17.86 -17.55 -1.86
N LYS A 365 18.14 -16.56 -1.01
CA LYS A 365 17.70 -15.17 -1.22
C LYS A 365 18.30 -14.59 -2.50
N LYS A 366 19.60 -14.80 -2.71
CA LYS A 366 20.28 -14.33 -3.92
C LYS A 366 19.67 -14.96 -5.17
N HIS A 367 19.39 -16.26 -5.13
CA HIS A 367 18.74 -16.97 -6.24
C HIS A 367 17.29 -16.52 -6.43
N ALA A 368 16.56 -16.23 -5.35
CA ALA A 368 15.20 -15.70 -5.42
C ALA A 368 15.14 -14.28 -6.01
N MET A 369 16.20 -13.49 -5.88
CA MET A 369 16.34 -12.17 -6.51
C MET A 369 16.70 -12.24 -8.00
N GLU A 370 17.18 -13.38 -8.50
CA GLU A 370 17.36 -13.55 -9.95
C GLU A 370 16.00 -13.43 -10.65
N LYS A 371 15.96 -12.61 -11.70
CA LYS A 371 14.73 -12.14 -12.35
C LYS A 371 13.74 -13.26 -12.67
N GLU A 372 14.21 -14.38 -13.21
CA GLU A 372 13.37 -15.53 -13.58
C GLU A 372 12.63 -16.13 -12.37
N PHE A 373 13.32 -16.29 -11.24
CA PHE A 373 12.75 -16.81 -10.01
C PHE A 373 11.86 -15.79 -9.33
N ALA A 374 12.25 -14.51 -9.31
CA ALA A 374 11.44 -13.43 -8.76
C ALA A 374 10.08 -13.33 -9.47
N ILE A 375 10.07 -13.39 -10.81
CA ILE A 375 8.85 -13.42 -11.64
C ILE A 375 8.00 -14.66 -11.30
N ALA A 376 8.61 -15.85 -11.24
CA ALA A 376 7.89 -17.09 -10.97
C ALA A 376 7.27 -17.10 -9.55
N ASN A 377 8.01 -16.59 -8.57
CA ASN A 377 7.56 -16.47 -7.19
C ASN A 377 6.38 -15.49 -7.08
N LEU A 378 6.47 -14.32 -7.70
CA LEU A 378 5.39 -13.34 -7.68
C LEU A 378 4.13 -13.84 -8.40
N GLN A 379 4.29 -14.58 -9.51
CA GLN A 379 3.18 -15.27 -10.18
C GLN A 379 2.49 -16.29 -9.26
N ARG A 380 3.28 -17.10 -8.55
CA ARG A 380 2.75 -18.11 -7.62
C ARG A 380 2.04 -17.46 -6.45
N LEU A 381 2.63 -16.40 -5.88
CA LEU A 381 2.07 -15.63 -4.78
C LEU A 381 0.67 -15.13 -5.14
N ILE A 382 0.53 -14.35 -6.22
CA ILE A 382 -0.78 -13.79 -6.58
C ILE A 382 -1.81 -14.89 -6.90
N THR A 383 -1.36 -16.01 -7.47
CA THR A 383 -2.24 -17.16 -7.72
C THR A 383 -2.80 -17.66 -6.40
N GLN A 384 -1.95 -17.86 -5.38
CA GLN A 384 -2.37 -18.30 -4.05
C GLN A 384 -3.25 -17.27 -3.32
N CYS A 385 -3.01 -15.98 -3.51
CA CYS A 385 -3.79 -14.90 -2.90
C CYS A 385 -5.24 -14.84 -3.42
N LEU A 386 -5.42 -15.16 -4.70
CA LEU A 386 -6.71 -15.06 -5.39
C LEU A 386 -7.43 -16.39 -5.56
N ASP A 387 -6.75 -17.51 -5.26
CA ASP A 387 -7.35 -18.82 -5.20
C ASP A 387 -8.37 -18.84 -4.05
N GLU A 388 -9.66 -19.00 -4.36
CA GLU A 388 -10.75 -18.97 -3.38
C GLU A 388 -10.67 -20.21 -2.47
N LYS A 389 -9.92 -20.12 -1.37
CA LYS A 389 -9.83 -21.19 -0.38
C LYS A 389 -10.97 -21.08 0.62
N LYS A 390 -11.73 -22.15 0.76
CA LYS A 390 -12.84 -22.23 1.71
C LYS A 390 -12.58 -23.34 2.71
N VAL A 391 -12.91 -23.12 3.98
CA VAL A 391 -12.79 -24.14 5.02
C VAL A 391 -14.07 -24.26 5.83
N ALA A 392 -14.55 -25.50 5.97
CA ALA A 392 -15.68 -25.83 6.81
C ALA A 392 -15.22 -26.67 7.99
N VAL A 393 -15.45 -26.19 9.20
CA VAL A 393 -15.09 -26.87 10.45
C VAL A 393 -16.36 -27.43 11.10
N LEU A 394 -16.36 -28.74 11.37
CA LEU A 394 -17.51 -29.44 11.95
C LEU A 394 -17.30 -29.69 13.44
N PHE A 395 -18.22 -29.17 14.25
CA PHE A 395 -18.23 -29.29 15.71
C PHE A 395 -19.38 -30.21 16.17
N PRO A 396 -19.10 -31.48 16.51
CA PRO A 396 -20.14 -32.41 16.94
C PRO A 396 -20.73 -32.06 18.31
N GLY A 397 -21.81 -32.73 18.69
CA GLY A 397 -22.36 -32.69 20.06
C GLY A 397 -21.83 -33.81 20.94
N ILE A 398 -22.19 -33.81 22.22
CA ILE A 398 -21.86 -34.90 23.15
C ILE A 398 -22.49 -36.21 22.65
N GLY A 399 -21.67 -37.27 22.49
CA GLY A 399 -22.13 -38.57 21.98
C GLY A 399 -22.58 -38.56 20.51
N TYR A 400 -22.31 -37.48 19.78
CA TYR A 400 -22.58 -37.33 18.36
C TYR A 400 -21.27 -37.29 17.59
N HIS A 401 -21.25 -37.77 16.35
CA HIS A 401 -20.06 -37.74 15.49
C HIS A 401 -20.44 -37.21 14.10
N THR A 402 -19.43 -36.80 13.34
CA THR A 402 -19.60 -36.12 12.04
C THR A 402 -20.17 -37.03 10.94
N ASP A 403 -20.22 -38.34 11.16
CA ASP A 403 -20.87 -39.29 10.24
C ASP A 403 -22.36 -39.53 10.54
N LYS A 404 -22.96 -38.76 11.44
CA LYS A 404 -24.42 -38.76 11.68
C LYS A 404 -25.14 -37.76 10.78
N PRO A 405 -26.43 -37.98 10.42
CA PRO A 405 -27.10 -37.34 9.28
C PRO A 405 -26.89 -35.83 9.12
N LEU A 406 -27.16 -35.02 10.15
CA LEU A 406 -27.06 -33.55 10.07
C LEU A 406 -25.65 -33.09 9.66
N LEU A 407 -24.62 -33.59 10.32
CA LEU A 407 -23.23 -33.22 10.03
C LEU A 407 -22.69 -33.95 8.81
N TYR A 408 -23.12 -35.19 8.56
CA TYR A 408 -22.71 -35.98 7.41
C TYR A 408 -23.14 -35.33 6.09
N TYR A 409 -24.41 -34.94 5.98
CA TYR A 409 -24.92 -34.30 4.77
C TYR A 409 -24.44 -32.85 4.65
N SER A 410 -24.31 -32.11 5.77
CA SER A 410 -23.69 -30.78 5.73
C SER A 410 -22.22 -30.84 5.27
N LYS A 411 -21.46 -31.84 5.70
CA LYS A 411 -20.09 -32.12 5.22
C LYS A 411 -20.07 -32.34 3.71
N LYS A 412 -21.02 -33.13 3.18
CA LYS A 412 -21.15 -33.37 1.74
C LYS A 412 -21.48 -32.09 0.97
N LEU A 413 -22.45 -31.31 1.44
CA LEU A 413 -22.84 -30.03 0.84
C LEU A 413 -21.68 -29.02 0.83
N ALA A 414 -20.89 -28.98 1.90
CA ALA A 414 -19.69 -28.15 1.98
C ALA A 414 -18.62 -28.63 0.97
N LYS A 415 -18.38 -29.95 0.87
CA LYS A 415 -17.44 -30.50 -0.14
C LYS A 415 -17.87 -30.21 -1.58
N GLU A 416 -19.17 -30.28 -1.87
CA GLU A 416 -19.72 -29.92 -3.19
C GLU A 416 -19.50 -28.44 -3.54
N ARG A 417 -19.25 -27.60 -2.53
CA ARG A 417 -18.91 -26.17 -2.65
C ARG A 417 -17.43 -25.89 -2.44
N GLU A 418 -16.60 -26.92 -2.59
CA GLU A 418 -15.13 -26.83 -2.56
C GLU A 418 -14.55 -26.38 -1.22
N TYR A 419 -15.29 -26.57 -0.13
CA TYR A 419 -14.74 -26.38 1.21
C TYR A 419 -13.76 -27.51 1.56
N GLU A 420 -12.57 -27.14 2.01
CA GLU A 420 -11.72 -27.99 2.82
C GLU A 420 -12.45 -28.34 4.12
N ILE A 421 -12.41 -29.61 4.53
CA ILE A 421 -13.20 -30.09 5.67
C ILE A 421 -12.29 -30.42 6.85
N ILE A 422 -12.58 -29.80 7.99
CA ILE A 422 -11.96 -30.12 9.29
C ILE A 422 -13.02 -30.70 10.21
N GLU A 423 -12.80 -31.91 10.72
CA GLU A 423 -13.75 -32.61 11.59
C GLU A 423 -13.19 -32.67 13.01
N ILE A 424 -13.80 -31.93 13.95
CA ILE A 424 -13.35 -31.90 15.33
C ILE A 424 -13.70 -33.22 16.02
N LYS A 425 -12.69 -33.83 16.66
CA LYS A 425 -12.85 -35.03 17.47
C LYS A 425 -12.72 -34.69 18.93
N TYR A 426 -13.73 -35.00 19.72
CA TYR A 426 -13.64 -34.90 21.17
C TYR A 426 -13.15 -36.22 21.76
N GLY A 427 -12.28 -36.13 22.78
CA GLY A 427 -11.92 -37.27 23.62
C GLY A 427 -13.05 -37.64 24.59
N GLU A 428 -12.70 -38.15 25.77
CA GLU A 428 -13.70 -38.50 26.79
C GLU A 428 -14.40 -37.25 27.34
N LEU A 429 -15.71 -37.17 27.11
CA LEU A 429 -16.58 -36.14 27.67
C LEU A 429 -17.40 -36.71 28.85
N PRO A 430 -17.80 -35.89 29.84
CA PRO A 430 -18.60 -36.32 30.98
C PRO A 430 -19.89 -37.04 30.56
N SER A 431 -20.27 -38.10 31.29
CA SER A 431 -21.52 -38.83 31.09
C SER A 431 -22.62 -38.35 32.05
N GLY A 432 -23.89 -38.55 31.67
CA GLY A 432 -25.05 -38.14 32.48
C GLY A 432 -25.19 -36.63 32.60
N VAL A 433 -24.98 -35.90 31.49
CA VAL A 433 -24.95 -34.44 31.43
C VAL A 433 -26.35 -33.81 31.46
N LYS A 434 -27.37 -34.58 31.08
CA LYS A 434 -28.76 -34.10 30.99
C LYS A 434 -29.26 -33.62 32.35
N GLY A 435 -29.66 -32.35 32.43
CA GLY A 435 -30.20 -31.74 33.66
C GLY A 435 -29.16 -31.45 34.75
N ASN A 436 -27.86 -31.54 34.45
CA ASN A 436 -26.78 -31.18 35.38
C ASN A 436 -25.91 -30.05 34.79
N PRO A 437 -26.15 -28.79 35.20
CA PRO A 437 -25.42 -27.62 34.68
C PRO A 437 -23.91 -27.71 34.83
N ASP A 438 -23.40 -28.19 35.99
CA ASP A 438 -21.97 -28.27 36.26
C ASP A 438 -21.26 -29.23 35.30
N LYS A 439 -21.87 -30.39 35.04
CA LYS A 439 -21.36 -31.36 34.06
C LYS A 439 -21.42 -30.83 32.63
N MET A 440 -22.41 -30.00 32.31
CA MET A 440 -22.53 -29.40 30.98
C MET A 440 -21.42 -28.37 30.75
N ILE A 441 -21.11 -27.56 31.76
CA ILE A 441 -19.99 -26.61 31.74
C ILE A 441 -18.66 -27.38 31.63
N GLU A 442 -18.49 -28.47 32.38
CA GLU A 442 -17.29 -29.32 32.28
C GLU A 442 -17.14 -29.90 30.85
N ALA A 443 -18.22 -30.42 30.27
CA ALA A 443 -18.23 -30.97 28.93
C ALA A 443 -17.87 -29.91 27.88
N PHE A 444 -18.45 -28.70 28.00
CA PHE A 444 -18.12 -27.56 27.13
C PHE A 444 -16.64 -27.19 27.22
N ARG A 445 -16.09 -27.05 28.42
CA ARG A 445 -14.67 -26.68 28.61
C ARG A 445 -13.72 -27.72 28.01
N LYS A 446 -13.99 -29.01 28.24
CA LYS A 446 -13.21 -30.10 27.63
C LYS A 446 -13.32 -30.12 26.11
N ALA A 447 -14.53 -29.96 25.58
CA ALA A 447 -14.76 -29.92 24.13
C ALA A 447 -14.06 -28.72 23.47
N LEU A 448 -14.11 -27.54 24.11
CA LEU A 448 -13.38 -26.35 23.65
C LEU A 448 -11.88 -26.57 23.68
N HIS A 449 -11.33 -27.17 24.73
CA HIS A 449 -9.91 -27.50 24.80
C HIS A 449 -9.48 -28.43 23.65
N TYR A 450 -10.21 -29.52 23.40
CA TYR A 450 -9.93 -30.42 22.28
C TYR A 450 -10.03 -29.73 20.91
N ALA A 451 -11.02 -28.85 20.73
CA ALA A 451 -11.16 -28.07 19.50
C ALA A 451 -9.96 -27.13 19.31
N THR A 452 -9.56 -26.42 20.36
CA THR A 452 -8.42 -25.50 20.33
C THR A 452 -7.12 -26.21 19.98
N GLU A 453 -6.83 -27.37 20.56
CA GLU A 453 -5.62 -28.15 20.22
C GLU A 453 -5.58 -28.52 18.74
N GLN A 454 -6.69 -29.00 18.19
CA GLN A 454 -6.78 -29.40 16.78
C GLN A 454 -6.73 -28.22 15.80
N LEU A 455 -7.26 -27.06 16.21
CA LEU A 455 -7.35 -25.88 15.36
C LEU A 455 -6.13 -24.95 15.49
N THR A 456 -5.22 -25.19 16.43
CA THR A 456 -4.01 -24.36 16.63
C THR A 456 -3.13 -24.28 15.38
N ALA A 457 -3.07 -25.34 14.57
CA ALA A 457 -2.28 -25.37 13.34
C ALA A 457 -2.99 -24.73 12.11
N VAL A 458 -4.26 -24.37 12.24
CA VAL A 458 -5.07 -23.87 11.12
C VAL A 458 -4.90 -22.36 11.00
N LYS A 459 -4.35 -21.91 9.87
CA LYS A 459 -4.22 -20.49 9.55
C LYS A 459 -5.52 -19.98 8.92
N PHE A 460 -6.51 -19.64 9.74
CA PHE A 460 -7.84 -19.22 9.24
C PHE A 460 -7.81 -17.98 8.32
N ASN A 461 -6.81 -17.10 8.48
CA ASN A 461 -6.61 -15.93 7.63
C ASN A 461 -6.21 -16.27 6.18
N THR A 462 -5.83 -17.52 5.88
CA THR A 462 -5.54 -17.96 4.50
C THR A 462 -6.77 -18.43 3.73
N TYR A 463 -7.95 -18.44 4.36
CA TYR A 463 -9.21 -18.84 3.73
C TYR A 463 -10.08 -17.61 3.49
N ASN A 464 -10.64 -17.50 2.30
CA ASN A 464 -11.57 -16.45 1.91
C ASN A 464 -12.96 -16.65 2.53
N GLU A 465 -13.32 -17.90 2.84
CA GLU A 465 -14.58 -18.24 3.48
C GLU A 465 -14.37 -19.28 4.58
N VAL A 466 -14.80 -18.94 5.80
CA VAL A 466 -14.76 -19.84 6.95
C VAL A 466 -16.20 -20.14 7.37
N LEU A 467 -16.54 -21.42 7.39
CA LEU A 467 -17.87 -21.91 7.76
C LEU A 467 -17.77 -22.86 8.95
N PHE A 468 -18.44 -22.55 10.05
CA PHE A 468 -18.55 -23.45 11.19
C PHE A 468 -19.92 -24.13 11.19
N ILE A 469 -19.93 -25.46 11.21
CA ILE A 469 -21.15 -26.27 11.18
C ILE A 469 -21.18 -27.07 12.47
N SER A 470 -22.18 -26.83 13.31
CA SER A 470 -22.13 -27.26 14.69
C SER A 470 -23.44 -27.85 15.18
N LYS A 471 -23.37 -28.75 16.17
CA LYS A 471 -24.54 -29.45 16.71
C LYS A 471 -24.54 -29.49 18.24
N SER A 472 -25.67 -29.17 18.89
CA SER A 472 -25.81 -29.22 20.35
C SER A 472 -24.71 -28.43 21.07
N VAL A 473 -24.02 -28.99 22.06
CA VAL A 473 -22.87 -28.36 22.75
C VAL A 473 -21.78 -27.88 21.79
N GLY A 474 -21.60 -28.52 20.62
CA GLY A 474 -20.68 -28.05 19.60
C GLY A 474 -20.98 -26.64 19.09
N THR A 475 -22.23 -26.18 19.19
CA THR A 475 -22.64 -24.81 18.81
C THR A 475 -22.01 -23.77 19.73
N ALA A 476 -21.99 -24.03 21.04
CA ALA A 476 -21.29 -23.20 22.02
C ALA A 476 -19.78 -23.19 21.77
N VAL A 477 -19.19 -24.38 21.50
CA VAL A 477 -17.75 -24.52 21.25
C VAL A 477 -17.33 -23.73 20.02
N ALA A 478 -18.05 -23.89 18.91
CA ALA A 478 -17.79 -23.17 17.65
C ALA A 478 -17.86 -21.66 17.84
N ALA A 479 -18.90 -21.16 18.52
CA ALA A 479 -19.08 -19.73 18.75
C ALA A 479 -18.05 -19.16 19.73
N ALA A 480 -17.73 -19.89 20.81
CA ALA A 480 -16.72 -19.49 21.78
C ALA A 480 -15.32 -19.44 21.16
N TYR A 481 -14.97 -20.43 20.34
CA TYR A 481 -13.68 -20.47 19.63
C TYR A 481 -13.58 -19.29 18.64
N ALA A 482 -14.61 -19.07 17.81
CA ALA A 482 -14.62 -17.96 16.88
C ALA A 482 -14.45 -16.61 17.59
N LYS A 483 -15.16 -16.40 18.71
CA LYS A 483 -15.07 -15.20 19.52
C LYS A 483 -13.69 -15.03 20.19
N GLN A 484 -13.15 -16.09 20.77
CA GLN A 484 -11.87 -16.06 21.50
C GLN A 484 -10.69 -15.72 20.58
N TYR A 485 -10.72 -16.21 19.33
CA TYR A 485 -9.63 -16.04 18.36
C TYR A 485 -9.96 -15.03 17.25
N ASN A 486 -11.04 -14.25 17.41
CA ASN A 486 -11.49 -13.25 16.45
C ASN A 486 -11.62 -13.77 15.00
N ILE A 487 -12.19 -14.97 14.85
CA ILE A 487 -12.38 -15.62 13.56
C ILE A 487 -13.73 -15.18 13.00
N ASN A 488 -13.70 -14.57 11.82
CA ASN A 488 -14.90 -14.22 11.07
C ASN A 488 -15.47 -15.46 10.37
N ALA A 489 -16.23 -16.27 11.12
CA ALA A 489 -16.82 -17.51 10.63
C ALA A 489 -18.34 -17.41 10.52
N ARG A 490 -18.87 -17.74 9.33
CA ARG A 490 -20.30 -17.97 9.13
C ARG A 490 -20.71 -19.24 9.87
N GLN A 491 -21.92 -19.29 10.43
CA GLN A 491 -22.30 -20.39 11.33
C GLN A 491 -23.61 -21.09 10.93
N ILE A 492 -23.62 -22.42 11.01
CA ILE A 492 -24.82 -23.26 10.93
C ILE A 492 -24.98 -23.99 12.25
N TYR A 493 -26.09 -23.74 12.95
CA TYR A 493 -26.37 -24.26 14.27
C TYR A 493 -27.51 -25.28 14.23
N TYR A 494 -27.19 -26.55 14.48
CA TYR A 494 -28.19 -27.61 14.65
C TYR A 494 -28.48 -27.88 16.12
N THR A 495 -29.74 -27.71 16.50
CA THR A 495 -30.28 -27.96 17.85
C THR A 495 -29.40 -27.41 18.98
N PRO A 496 -29.09 -26.09 18.98
CA PRO A 496 -28.35 -25.47 20.07
C PRO A 496 -29.12 -25.65 21.39
N VAL A 497 -28.40 -25.85 22.49
CA VAL A 497 -28.98 -25.78 23.83
C VAL A 497 -29.00 -24.32 24.29
N ALA A 498 -29.92 -23.95 25.19
CA ALA A 498 -30.11 -22.55 25.60
C ALA A 498 -28.80 -21.92 26.11
N GLU A 499 -27.99 -22.68 26.84
CA GLU A 499 -26.69 -22.28 27.37
C GLU A 499 -25.66 -21.97 26.27
N SER A 500 -25.86 -22.46 25.04
CA SER A 500 -24.98 -22.16 23.92
C SER A 500 -25.11 -20.71 23.47
N PHE A 501 -26.25 -20.06 23.72
CA PHE A 501 -26.49 -18.68 23.31
C PHE A 501 -25.67 -17.64 24.08
N ASP A 502 -25.07 -18.01 25.22
CA ASP A 502 -24.08 -17.18 25.90
C ASP A 502 -22.82 -16.95 25.03
N ALA A 503 -22.52 -17.91 24.14
CA ALA A 503 -21.40 -17.85 23.21
C ALA A 503 -21.83 -17.44 21.78
N ILE A 504 -23.04 -17.79 21.34
CA ILE A 504 -23.53 -17.51 19.98
C ILE A 504 -23.76 -16.01 19.77
N GLY A 505 -23.14 -15.49 18.70
CA GLY A 505 -23.25 -14.10 18.25
C GLY A 505 -24.48 -13.82 17.38
N GLN A 506 -24.39 -12.81 16.50
CA GLN A 506 -25.49 -12.38 15.62
C GLN A 506 -25.43 -12.98 14.22
N GLU A 507 -24.42 -13.79 13.93
CA GLU A 507 -24.19 -14.32 12.59
C GLU A 507 -24.41 -15.84 12.57
N GLY A 508 -25.32 -16.30 11.71
CA GLY A 508 -25.60 -17.72 11.53
C GLY A 508 -27.03 -18.04 11.12
N ILE A 509 -27.31 -19.34 10.97
CA ILE A 509 -28.65 -19.91 10.76
C ILE A 509 -28.90 -21.01 11.80
N VAL A 510 -30.09 -21.03 12.40
CA VAL A 510 -30.44 -21.96 13.48
C VAL A 510 -31.54 -22.91 13.05
N PHE A 511 -31.37 -24.20 13.36
CA PHE A 511 -32.36 -25.25 13.17
C PHE A 511 -32.72 -25.89 14.50
N HIS A 512 -34.02 -25.99 14.81
CA HIS A 512 -34.48 -26.53 16.09
C HIS A 512 -35.74 -27.38 15.94
N GLY A 513 -35.81 -28.49 16.68
CA GLY A 513 -36.97 -29.38 16.72
C GLY A 513 -37.91 -29.02 17.86
N THR A 514 -39.22 -28.90 17.60
CA THR A 514 -40.15 -28.41 18.63
C THR A 514 -40.40 -29.41 19.78
N ALA A 515 -40.00 -30.68 19.60
CA ALA A 515 -40.08 -31.74 20.60
C ALA A 515 -38.68 -32.13 21.15
N ASP A 516 -37.72 -31.20 21.13
CA ASP A 516 -36.39 -31.42 21.67
C ASP A 516 -36.40 -31.54 23.21
N PRO A 517 -35.98 -32.69 23.78
CA PRO A 517 -35.96 -32.88 25.24
C PRO A 517 -34.76 -32.23 25.94
N TRP A 518 -33.88 -31.53 25.22
CA TRP A 518 -32.70 -30.83 25.74
C TRP A 518 -32.85 -29.31 25.77
N ALA A 519 -33.77 -28.75 24.99
CA ALA A 519 -33.97 -27.32 24.92
C ALA A 519 -35.45 -26.95 24.74
N GLU A 520 -35.91 -26.01 25.55
CA GLU A 520 -37.27 -25.47 25.43
C GLU A 520 -37.36 -24.56 24.19
N THR A 521 -38.24 -24.91 23.25
CA THR A 521 -38.45 -24.18 22.00
C THR A 521 -38.66 -22.67 22.20
N ALA A 522 -39.42 -22.27 23.22
CA ALA A 522 -39.68 -20.87 23.52
C ALA A 522 -38.38 -20.09 23.85
N LYS A 523 -37.45 -20.70 24.60
CA LYS A 523 -36.16 -20.08 24.93
C LYS A 523 -35.28 -19.92 23.68
N ILE A 524 -35.30 -20.91 22.79
CA ILE A 524 -34.54 -20.85 21.53
C ILE A 524 -35.07 -19.73 20.63
N GLN A 525 -36.40 -19.58 20.54
CA GLN A 525 -37.02 -18.49 19.79
C GLN A 525 -36.62 -17.12 20.35
N GLU A 526 -36.75 -16.92 21.67
CA GLU A 526 -36.37 -15.68 22.34
C GLU A 526 -34.90 -15.31 22.10
N GLU A 527 -33.98 -16.26 22.25
CA GLU A 527 -32.55 -16.00 22.07
C GLU A 527 -32.17 -15.72 20.60
N CYS A 528 -32.86 -16.34 19.64
CA CYS A 528 -32.67 -16.06 18.21
C CYS A 528 -33.21 -14.68 17.83
N GLU A 529 -34.42 -14.33 18.27
CA GLU A 529 -35.04 -13.02 18.03
C GLU A 529 -34.18 -11.88 18.58
N LYS A 530 -33.70 -12.04 19.83
CA LYS A 530 -32.80 -11.08 20.48
C LYS A 530 -31.51 -10.83 19.69
N ARG A 531 -31.04 -11.81 18.91
CA ARG A 531 -29.81 -11.75 18.12
C ARG A 531 -30.05 -11.51 16.62
N GLY A 532 -31.30 -11.45 16.18
CA GLY A 532 -31.64 -11.35 14.75
C GLY A 532 -31.26 -12.58 13.94
N LEU A 533 -31.14 -13.75 14.56
CA LEU A 533 -30.75 -14.99 13.88
C LEU A 533 -31.96 -15.65 13.17
N PRO A 534 -31.86 -16.00 11.88
CA PRO A 534 -32.84 -16.84 11.21
C PRO A 534 -33.00 -18.19 11.91
N LEU A 535 -34.21 -18.47 12.40
CA LEU A 535 -34.57 -19.72 13.08
C LEU A 535 -35.57 -20.53 12.24
N TYR A 536 -35.25 -21.80 12.01
CA TYR A 536 -36.13 -22.76 11.36
C TYR A 536 -36.57 -23.83 12.34
N LEU A 537 -37.88 -23.85 12.61
CA LEU A 537 -38.51 -24.80 13.52
C LEU A 537 -39.03 -26.01 12.73
N THR A 538 -38.75 -27.20 13.23
CA THR A 538 -39.31 -28.45 12.71
C THR A 538 -40.29 -29.05 13.71
N GLU A 539 -41.57 -29.11 13.32
CA GLU A 539 -42.64 -29.58 14.20
C GLU A 539 -42.51 -31.06 14.57
N ASN A 540 -42.62 -31.33 15.88
CA ASN A 540 -42.57 -32.67 16.48
C ASN A 540 -41.23 -33.41 16.31
N ALA A 541 -40.17 -32.70 15.90
CA ALA A 541 -38.84 -33.26 15.79
C ALA A 541 -38.07 -33.18 17.12
N ASN A 542 -37.28 -34.21 17.40
CA ASN A 542 -36.43 -34.31 18.58
C ASN A 542 -35.06 -33.61 18.37
N HIS A 543 -34.13 -33.80 19.31
CA HIS A 543 -32.78 -33.21 19.31
C HIS A 543 -31.87 -33.63 18.13
N SER A 544 -32.23 -34.71 17.42
CA SER A 544 -31.56 -35.19 16.20
C SER A 544 -32.34 -34.81 14.93
N MET A 545 -33.39 -34.01 15.05
CA MET A 545 -34.33 -33.63 13.99
C MET A 545 -35.17 -34.80 13.46
N GLU A 546 -35.50 -35.78 14.31
CA GLU A 546 -36.30 -36.96 13.96
C GLU A 546 -37.65 -36.96 14.70
N THR A 547 -38.69 -37.45 14.03
CA THR A 547 -40.08 -37.58 14.52
C THR A 547 -40.45 -39.03 14.85
N GLY A 548 -39.62 -39.99 14.45
CA GLY A 548 -39.87 -41.43 14.58
C GLY A 548 -40.65 -42.02 13.40
N ASN A 549 -41.02 -41.21 12.40
CA ASN A 549 -41.56 -41.66 11.13
C ASN A 549 -40.52 -41.50 10.03
N VAL A 550 -39.99 -42.61 9.52
CA VAL A 550 -38.89 -42.61 8.54
C VAL A 550 -39.18 -41.74 7.31
N GLY A 551 -40.40 -41.79 6.77
CA GLY A 551 -40.76 -40.99 5.59
C GLY A 551 -40.69 -39.49 5.89
N LYS A 552 -41.28 -39.08 7.02
CA LYS A 552 -41.25 -37.69 7.48
C LYS A 552 -39.84 -37.22 7.84
N ASP A 553 -39.04 -38.10 8.45
CA ASP A 553 -37.67 -37.79 8.85
C ASP A 553 -36.77 -37.54 7.64
N LEU A 554 -36.97 -38.27 6.53
CA LEU A 554 -36.28 -38.01 5.26
C LEU A 554 -36.69 -36.67 4.63
N GLU A 555 -37.97 -36.31 4.69
CA GLU A 555 -38.47 -35.01 4.21
C GLU A 555 -37.89 -33.85 5.02
N ILE A 556 -37.87 -33.98 6.35
CA ILE A 556 -37.26 -33.02 7.27
C ILE A 556 -35.78 -32.84 6.94
N MET A 557 -35.04 -33.93 6.81
CA MET A 557 -33.62 -33.87 6.49
C MET A 557 -33.37 -33.18 5.16
N LYS A 558 -34.19 -33.45 4.14
CA LYS A 558 -34.12 -32.76 2.85
C LYS A 558 -34.32 -31.25 3.01
N GLU A 559 -35.36 -30.83 3.71
CA GLU A 559 -35.67 -29.40 3.91
C GLU A 559 -34.53 -28.67 4.66
N ILE A 560 -34.00 -29.28 5.73
CA ILE A 560 -32.88 -28.71 6.49
C ILE A 560 -31.66 -28.55 5.58
N MET A 561 -31.34 -29.57 4.78
CA MET A 561 -30.20 -29.53 3.86
C MET A 561 -30.38 -28.50 2.75
N GLU A 562 -31.59 -28.31 2.21
CA GLU A 562 -31.88 -27.26 1.22
C GLU A 562 -31.65 -25.85 1.80
N LYS A 563 -32.06 -25.62 3.05
CA LYS A 563 -31.84 -24.33 3.73
C LYS A 563 -30.38 -24.12 4.11
N ALA A 564 -29.69 -25.17 4.55
CA ALA A 564 -28.25 -25.11 4.83
C ALA A 564 -27.45 -24.82 3.55
N ALA A 565 -27.78 -25.48 2.45
CA ALA A 565 -27.22 -25.22 1.12
C ALA A 565 -27.47 -23.76 0.69
N ALA A 566 -28.72 -23.29 0.78
CA ALA A 566 -29.07 -21.92 0.44
C ALA A 566 -28.36 -20.89 1.34
N TYR A 567 -28.10 -21.23 2.61
CA TYR A 567 -27.26 -20.41 3.47
C TYR A 567 -25.83 -20.38 2.93
N MET A 568 -25.18 -21.53 2.70
CA MET A 568 -23.81 -21.60 2.15
C MET A 568 -23.66 -20.83 0.83
N ASP A 569 -24.70 -20.77 -0.01
CA ASP A 569 -24.68 -20.09 -1.31
C ASP A 569 -24.83 -18.57 -1.24
N LYS A 570 -25.28 -18.01 -0.11
CA LYS A 570 -25.35 -16.56 0.08
C LYS A 570 -23.94 -15.99 0.22
N ARG A 571 -23.56 -15.11 -0.71
CA ARG A 571 -22.31 -14.33 -0.72
C ARG A 571 -22.46 -13.05 0.07
#